data_AF-A0A2T7P7J1-F1
#
_entry.id   AF-A0A2T7P7J1-F1
#
_cell.length_a   1.000
_cell.length_b   1.000
_cell.length_c   1.000
_cell.angle_alpha   90.00
_cell.angle_beta   90.00
_cell.angle_gamma   90.00
#
_symmetry.space_group_name_H-M   'P 1'
#
loop_
_entity.id
_entity.type
_entity.pdbx_description
1 polymer ?
#
loop_
_entity_poly.entity_id
_entity_poly.type
_entity_poly.pdbx_seq_one_letter_code
_entity_poly.pdbx_strand_id
1 'polypeptide(L)'
;MTDMRSGAPGGIWRGESQYATHTTDKSIDDKQVTGSGKYVFVDPPSTMEEELTGYKEKVENMKLLLKHYQAQLESHKVRRDGVETVSRLLAEARQENLTLKKNQVALETTIKNLQNRLVVNGISNAATEDDEVIVPSMSKQTFNNLALENARLRSILHKEGSENLDSIQKVKEETEAEKTIEKLRIENTSMKMKLSDLETLFKSSNNDKDKRLIAYLEEIRQLKALEHGGTGELTKSRQTLAALPTLREQLRAFARHCQDLEGELEKMEEIPKEVVTVSRHNSERRDSTDGAEISQLLEEKKKLVEKVEEVSEMNRRWQKYYEEREKYTQSLEFRIQDLEKSYSDALRGGVTEELNRQMEQLVTASREKLEQVDDLRRKAENEAEQLRRVLGAKEAEIVQLQDQVTILSMSSPHNPAADTSTIELLKAQIQVCTEDFEKERQDRQFALQKVSSLQEQIYRLQNQNEHLQRILQGHSLPNRTNAQEHGLDFNNLQPRGSLRMNLEYDGSYPRHRPRLHGKHDWSTPMPDFPDSDGETHQENHEAVKAPISLPAAASELIARSPKPKQSPPSSMLISEESSKHENFLTCPKCNKEFSEERQSELLAHMDTCWE
;
A
#
# COMPACT_ATOMS: atom_id res chain seq x y z
N MET A 1 -1.84 43.79 7.48
CA MET A 1 -2.84 43.56 8.55
C MET A 1 -3.82 42.51 8.05
N THR A 2 -4.46 41.77 8.97
CA THR A 2 -5.28 40.56 8.73
C THR A 2 -4.58 39.48 7.90
N ASP A 3 -4.08 38.44 8.57
CA ASP A 3 -4.30 37.10 8.02
C ASP A 3 -4.45 36.02 9.10
N MET A 4 -5.19 34.99 8.71
CA MET A 4 -5.91 33.99 9.52
C MET A 4 -5.05 33.09 10.42
N ARG A 5 -5.62 32.71 11.58
CA ARG A 5 -5.11 31.62 12.43
C ARG A 5 -5.34 30.25 11.76
N SER A 6 -4.32 29.41 11.78
CA SER A 6 -4.44 27.98 11.47
C SER A 6 -5.06 27.21 12.65
N GLY A 7 -6.19 26.54 12.41
CA GLY A 7 -6.82 25.61 13.36
C GLY A 7 -6.53 24.16 12.98
N ALA A 8 -5.86 23.42 13.85
CA ALA A 8 -5.65 21.97 13.69
C ALA A 8 -6.78 21.17 14.35
N PRO A 9 -7.40 20.17 13.67
CA PRO A 9 -8.35 19.27 14.30
C PRO A 9 -7.62 18.09 14.96
N GLY A 10 -7.63 18.03 16.29
CA GLY A 10 -7.19 16.86 17.05
C GLY A 10 -8.26 15.76 17.03
N GLY A 11 -7.98 14.65 16.33
CA GLY A 11 -8.86 13.48 16.33
C GLY A 11 -8.61 12.58 17.54
N ILE A 12 -9.43 12.72 18.59
CA ILE A 12 -9.44 11.78 19.73
C ILE A 12 -10.39 10.62 19.40
N TRP A 13 -9.81 9.41 19.33
CA TRP A 13 -10.54 8.17 19.10
C TRP A 13 -11.46 7.83 20.28
N ARG A 14 -12.74 7.56 20.02
CA ARG A 14 -13.61 6.81 20.93
C ARG A 14 -13.65 5.36 20.46
N GLY A 15 -13.11 4.45 21.26
CA GLY A 15 -13.36 3.01 21.09
C GLY A 15 -14.65 2.63 21.80
N GLU A 16 -15.71 2.31 21.05
CA GLU A 16 -16.92 1.70 21.61
C GLU A 16 -16.72 0.19 21.76
N SER A 17 -16.43 -0.25 23.00
CA SER A 17 -16.41 -1.66 23.36
C SER A 17 -17.82 -2.11 23.71
N GLN A 18 -18.51 -2.76 22.76
CA GLN A 18 -19.81 -3.39 23.03
C GLN A 18 -19.61 -4.71 23.78
N TYR A 19 -19.95 -4.71 25.07
CA TYR A 19 -19.99 -5.93 25.87
C TYR A 19 -21.21 -6.77 25.49
N ALA A 20 -20.98 -8.02 25.08
CA ALA A 20 -22.04 -8.98 24.84
C ALA A 20 -22.70 -9.41 26.16
N THR A 21 -24.00 -9.14 26.29
CA THR A 21 -24.80 -9.57 27.44
C THR A 21 -25.22 -11.03 27.30
N HIS A 22 -24.54 -11.94 28.01
CA HIS A 22 -25.03 -13.32 28.18
C HIS A 22 -26.23 -13.34 29.14
N THR A 23 -27.44 -13.44 28.59
CA THR A 23 -28.66 -13.75 29.35
C THR A 23 -28.73 -15.25 29.61
N THR A 24 -28.34 -15.70 30.80
CA THR A 24 -28.60 -17.08 31.25
C THR A 24 -30.02 -17.18 31.80
N ASP A 25 -30.94 -17.66 30.98
CA ASP A 25 -32.30 -17.99 31.41
C ASP A 25 -32.26 -19.25 32.29
N LYS A 26 -32.65 -19.10 33.57
CA LYS A 26 -32.77 -20.21 34.53
C LYS A 26 -34.21 -20.33 34.97
N SER A 27 -34.98 -21.06 34.18
CA SER A 27 -36.27 -21.60 34.62
C SER A 27 -36.05 -22.56 35.79
N ILE A 28 -36.67 -22.27 36.93
CA ILE A 28 -36.72 -23.14 38.11
C ILE A 28 -38.13 -23.72 38.17
N ASP A 29 -38.28 -24.96 37.71
CA ASP A 29 -39.53 -25.72 37.87
C ASP A 29 -39.48 -26.53 39.18
N ASP A 30 -40.13 -26.02 40.22
CA ASP A 30 -40.37 -26.75 41.46
C ASP A 30 -41.41 -27.84 41.24
N LYS A 31 -41.00 -29.12 41.27
CA LYS A 31 -41.92 -30.26 41.33
C LYS A 31 -41.75 -31.04 42.63
N GLN A 32 -42.74 -30.90 43.50
CA GLN A 32 -42.93 -31.77 44.65
C GLN A 32 -43.09 -33.23 44.20
N VAL A 33 -42.31 -34.13 44.78
CA VAL A 33 -42.52 -35.59 44.67
C VAL A 33 -42.60 -36.17 46.07
N THR A 34 -43.73 -36.79 46.38
CA THR A 34 -43.97 -37.52 47.62
C THR A 34 -43.75 -39.03 47.41
N GLY A 35 -43.10 -39.66 48.39
CA GLY A 35 -43.29 -41.07 48.74
C GLY A 35 -42.91 -42.16 47.71
N SER A 36 -41.80 -42.86 47.96
CA SER A 36 -41.87 -44.24 48.51
C SER A 36 -40.47 -44.85 48.64
N GLY A 37 -40.20 -45.48 49.79
CA GLY A 37 -38.89 -46.04 50.09
C GLY A 37 -38.63 -47.36 49.36
N LYS A 38 -37.69 -47.35 48.42
CA LYS A 38 -36.85 -48.51 48.09
C LYS A 38 -35.41 -48.12 48.29
N TYR A 39 -34.76 -48.72 49.30
CA TYR A 39 -33.30 -48.66 49.44
C TYR A 39 -32.68 -49.46 48.29
N VAL A 40 -32.42 -48.79 47.18
CA VAL A 40 -31.46 -49.24 46.18
C VAL A 40 -30.08 -49.05 46.81
N PHE A 41 -29.26 -50.10 46.75
CA PHE A 41 -27.85 -50.00 47.11
C PHE A 41 -27.18 -49.14 46.04
N VAL A 42 -27.03 -47.84 46.30
CA VAL A 42 -26.33 -46.91 45.42
C VAL A 42 -24.84 -47.21 45.58
N ASP A 43 -24.20 -47.65 44.50
CA ASP A 43 -22.75 -47.87 44.48
C ASP A 43 -22.00 -46.61 44.93
N PRO A 44 -20.86 -46.76 45.63
CA PRO A 44 -20.09 -45.61 46.11
C PRO A 44 -19.73 -44.70 44.93
N PRO A 45 -19.92 -43.37 45.07
CA PRO A 45 -19.98 -42.49 43.92
C PRO A 45 -18.66 -42.44 43.15
N SER A 46 -18.75 -42.53 41.82
CA SER A 46 -17.69 -42.31 40.82
C SER A 46 -17.16 -40.86 40.77
N THR A 47 -17.56 -40.01 41.72
CA THR A 47 -17.43 -38.55 41.67
C THR A 47 -16.00 -38.06 41.53
N MET A 48 -15.02 -38.67 42.20
CA MET A 48 -13.63 -38.19 42.10
C MET A 48 -12.99 -38.43 40.71
N GLU A 49 -13.33 -39.52 40.01
CA GLU A 49 -12.81 -39.72 38.64
C GLU A 49 -13.54 -38.83 37.62
N GLU A 50 -14.85 -38.61 37.80
CA GLU A 50 -15.65 -37.69 36.99
C GLU A 50 -15.25 -36.22 37.19
N GLU A 51 -14.93 -35.81 38.42
CA GLU A 51 -14.36 -34.50 38.70
C GLU A 51 -12.97 -34.37 38.04
N LEU A 52 -12.12 -35.39 38.14
CA LEU A 52 -10.79 -35.37 37.54
C LEU A 52 -10.84 -35.29 36.00
N THR A 53 -11.77 -35.96 35.33
CA THR A 53 -11.97 -35.82 33.88
C THR A 53 -12.50 -34.45 33.53
N GLY A 54 -13.47 -33.92 34.27
CA GLY A 54 -13.97 -32.55 34.10
C GLY A 54 -12.90 -31.46 34.30
N TYR A 55 -11.96 -31.63 35.24
CA TYR A 55 -10.81 -30.73 35.37
C TYR A 55 -9.82 -30.85 34.21
N LYS A 56 -9.55 -32.07 33.71
CA LYS A 56 -8.69 -32.26 32.52
C LYS A 56 -9.29 -31.58 31.29
N GLU A 57 -10.60 -31.73 31.07
CA GLU A 57 -11.30 -31.09 29.95
C GLU A 57 -11.23 -29.55 30.06
N LYS A 58 -11.48 -28.98 31.24
CA LYS A 58 -11.31 -27.53 31.48
C LYS A 58 -9.90 -27.05 31.19
N VAL A 59 -8.87 -27.82 31.57
CA VAL A 59 -7.47 -27.49 31.29
C VAL A 59 -7.15 -27.55 29.79
N GLU A 60 -7.65 -28.54 29.05
CA GLU A 60 -7.46 -28.61 27.59
C GLU A 60 -8.23 -27.49 26.86
N ASN A 61 -9.46 -27.19 27.26
CA ASN A 61 -10.22 -26.04 26.73
C ASN A 61 -9.49 -24.72 26.99
N MET A 62 -8.90 -24.54 28.17
CA MET A 62 -8.10 -23.36 28.49
C MET A 62 -6.77 -23.30 27.70
N LYS A 63 -6.13 -24.43 27.41
CA LYS A 63 -4.98 -24.50 26.49
C LYS A 63 -5.35 -24.13 25.05
N LEU A 64 -6.52 -24.58 24.56
CA LEU A 64 -7.04 -24.20 23.25
C LEU A 64 -7.32 -22.70 23.17
N LEU A 65 -7.93 -22.13 24.22
CA LEU A 65 -8.18 -20.70 24.33
C LEU A 65 -6.87 -19.88 24.33
N LEU A 66 -5.85 -20.31 25.08
CA LEU A 66 -4.52 -19.68 25.07
C LEU A 66 -3.85 -19.75 23.69
N LYS A 67 -3.91 -20.89 23.00
CA LYS A 67 -3.42 -21.02 21.62
C LYS A 67 -4.16 -20.07 20.66
N HIS A 68 -5.47 -19.93 20.82
CA HIS A 68 -6.28 -19.02 20.01
C HIS A 68 -5.86 -17.55 20.22
N TYR A 69 -5.73 -17.11 21.48
CA TYR A 69 -5.24 -15.75 21.78
C TYR A 69 -3.80 -15.52 21.33
N GLN A 70 -2.92 -16.52 21.42
CA GLN A 70 -1.55 -16.43 20.91
C GLN A 70 -1.53 -16.24 19.38
N ALA A 71 -2.38 -16.96 18.64
CA ALA A 71 -2.53 -16.78 17.20
C ALA A 71 -3.13 -15.40 16.83
N GLN A 72 -4.11 -14.91 17.60
CA GLN A 72 -4.63 -13.55 17.44
C GLN A 72 -3.54 -12.50 17.67
N LEU A 73 -2.74 -12.63 18.74
CA LEU A 73 -1.65 -11.72 19.06
C LEU A 73 -0.64 -11.63 17.92
N GLU A 74 -0.25 -12.78 17.34
CA GLU A 74 0.68 -12.80 16.20
C GLU A 74 0.08 -12.15 14.95
N SER A 75 -1.20 -12.41 14.66
CA SER A 75 -1.96 -11.71 13.61
C SER A 75 -2.03 -10.19 13.83
N HIS A 76 -2.08 -9.73 15.08
CA HIS A 76 -2.06 -8.31 15.41
C HIS A 76 -0.67 -7.68 15.25
N LYS A 77 0.42 -8.40 15.58
CA LYS A 77 1.80 -7.94 15.28
C LYS A 77 2.03 -7.77 13.79
N VAL A 78 1.72 -8.78 12.97
CA VAL A 78 1.89 -8.71 11.50
C VAL A 78 1.10 -7.54 10.91
N ARG A 79 -0.12 -7.27 11.41
CA ARG A 79 -0.91 -6.09 10.99
C ARG A 79 -0.27 -4.76 11.41
N ARG A 80 0.27 -4.66 12.63
CA ARG A 80 1.01 -3.46 13.09
C ARG A 80 2.24 -3.21 12.20
N ASP A 81 3.05 -4.23 11.97
CA ASP A 81 4.31 -4.12 11.22
C ASP A 81 4.04 -3.75 9.74
N GLY A 82 2.91 -4.21 9.18
CA GLY A 82 2.39 -3.75 7.89
C GLY A 82 2.00 -2.26 7.89
N VAL A 83 1.31 -1.78 8.93
CA VAL A 83 0.95 -0.34 9.08
C VAL A 83 2.19 0.54 9.25
N GLU A 84 3.20 0.08 9.99
CA GLU A 84 4.49 0.77 10.12
C GLU A 84 5.23 0.86 8.77
N THR A 85 5.21 -0.22 7.99
CA THR A 85 5.80 -0.25 6.64
C THR A 85 5.11 0.72 5.68
N VAL A 86 3.77 0.73 5.65
CA VAL A 86 2.99 1.69 4.84
C VAL A 86 3.22 3.14 5.31
N SER A 87 3.37 3.35 6.62
CA SER A 87 3.68 4.68 7.18
C SER A 87 5.06 5.18 6.75
N ARG A 88 6.05 4.29 6.64
CA ARG A 88 7.39 4.61 6.14
C ARG A 88 7.36 5.00 4.65
N LEU A 89 6.73 4.18 3.82
CA LEU A 89 6.55 4.47 2.38
C LEU A 89 5.80 5.79 2.14
N LEU A 90 4.80 6.10 2.96
CA LEU A 90 4.08 7.38 2.90
C LEU A 90 4.97 8.58 3.28
N ALA A 91 5.91 8.41 4.21
CA ALA A 91 6.88 9.45 4.57
C ALA A 91 7.90 9.69 3.43
N GLU A 92 8.41 8.61 2.83
CA GLU A 92 9.33 8.65 1.69
C GLU A 92 8.66 9.33 0.47
N ALA A 93 7.44 8.92 0.11
CA ALA A 93 6.69 9.55 -0.99
C ALA A 93 6.39 11.04 -0.74
N ARG A 94 6.18 11.46 0.52
CA ARG A 94 6.04 12.88 0.87
C ARG A 94 7.36 13.64 0.71
N GLN A 95 8.49 13.03 1.06
CA GLN A 95 9.82 13.62 0.88
C GLN A 95 10.16 13.77 -0.61
N GLU A 96 9.84 12.78 -1.44
CA GLU A 96 10.01 12.84 -2.90
C GLU A 96 9.12 13.93 -3.55
N ASN A 97 7.86 14.04 -3.14
CA ASN A 97 6.99 15.13 -3.60
C ASN A 97 7.57 16.52 -3.24
N LEU A 98 8.25 16.65 -2.09
CA LEU A 98 8.92 17.89 -1.70
C LEU A 98 10.20 18.17 -2.51
N THR A 99 10.95 17.15 -2.95
CA THR A 99 12.12 17.36 -3.83
C THR A 99 11.70 17.67 -5.26
N LEU A 100 10.73 16.94 -5.81
CA LEU A 100 10.14 17.23 -7.12
C LEU A 100 9.57 18.65 -7.20
N LYS A 101 8.85 19.11 -6.17
CA LYS A 101 8.32 20.48 -6.11
C LYS A 101 9.42 21.55 -6.05
N LYS A 102 10.56 21.29 -5.39
CA LYS A 102 11.74 22.17 -5.43
C LYS A 102 12.36 22.22 -6.82
N ASN A 103 12.49 21.06 -7.48
CA ASN A 103 13.03 20.96 -8.84
C ASN A 103 12.13 21.69 -9.86
N GLN A 104 10.80 21.56 -9.74
CA GLN A 104 9.84 22.31 -10.54
C GLN A 104 10.06 23.82 -10.42
N VAL A 105 10.13 24.36 -9.20
CA VAL A 105 10.35 25.80 -8.98
C VAL A 105 11.71 26.26 -9.53
N ALA A 106 12.76 25.44 -9.44
CA ALA A 106 14.06 25.73 -10.04
C ALA A 106 14.01 25.76 -11.59
N LEU A 107 13.29 24.82 -12.21
CA LEU A 107 13.08 24.79 -13.66
C LEU A 107 12.22 25.96 -14.14
N GLU A 108 11.11 26.28 -13.45
CA GLU A 108 10.28 27.46 -13.73
C GLU A 108 11.09 28.77 -13.63
N THR A 109 12.00 28.87 -12.65
CA THR A 109 12.91 30.01 -12.49
C THR A 109 13.92 30.08 -13.64
N THR A 110 14.44 28.93 -14.08
CA THR A 110 15.34 28.83 -15.25
C THR A 110 14.63 29.22 -16.54
N ILE A 111 13.39 28.77 -16.74
CA ILE A 111 12.54 29.13 -17.89
C ILE A 111 12.29 30.65 -17.90
N LYS A 112 11.89 31.25 -16.77
CA LYS A 112 11.71 32.71 -16.65
C LYS A 112 12.99 33.49 -16.95
N ASN A 113 14.14 33.01 -16.48
CA ASN A 113 15.44 33.62 -16.78
C ASN A 113 15.81 33.53 -18.28
N LEU A 114 15.49 32.41 -18.95
CA LEU A 114 15.70 32.26 -20.39
C LEU A 114 14.74 33.14 -21.20
N GLN A 115 13.45 33.18 -20.83
CA GLN A 115 12.45 34.09 -21.42
C GLN A 115 12.89 35.55 -21.30
N ASN A 116 13.33 35.99 -20.12
CA ASN A 116 13.86 37.34 -19.92
C ASN A 116 15.09 37.62 -20.81
N ARG A 117 15.99 36.65 -20.99
CA ARG A 117 17.15 36.79 -21.90
C ARG A 117 16.74 36.86 -23.38
N LEU A 118 15.70 36.15 -23.81
CA LEU A 118 15.17 36.25 -25.18
C LEU A 118 14.59 37.65 -25.44
N VAL A 119 13.77 38.15 -24.52
CA VAL A 119 13.20 39.51 -24.56
C VAL A 119 14.30 40.58 -24.60
N VAL A 120 15.33 40.48 -23.74
CA VAL A 120 16.47 41.43 -23.73
C VAL A 120 17.26 41.41 -25.04
N ASN A 121 17.34 40.27 -25.73
CA ASN A 121 18.00 40.15 -27.03
C ASN A 121 17.12 40.57 -28.23
N GLY A 122 15.94 41.16 -27.99
CA GLY A 122 15.02 41.58 -29.05
C GLY A 122 14.27 40.42 -29.73
N ILE A 123 14.41 39.19 -29.23
CA ILE A 123 13.57 38.06 -29.65
C ILE A 123 12.27 38.19 -28.86
N SER A 124 11.40 39.08 -29.34
CA SER A 124 10.14 39.38 -28.67
C SER A 124 9.23 38.15 -28.66
N ASN A 125 8.68 37.84 -27.49
CA ASN A 125 7.89 36.63 -27.24
C ASN A 125 6.46 36.70 -27.83
N ALA A 126 6.23 37.58 -28.81
CA ALA A 126 4.94 37.97 -29.36
C ALA A 126 4.37 36.99 -30.42
N ALA A 127 4.80 35.72 -30.38
CA ALA A 127 4.52 34.72 -31.41
C ALA A 127 4.07 33.36 -30.83
N THR A 128 3.49 33.36 -29.63
CA THR A 128 3.02 32.13 -28.95
C THR A 128 1.55 32.15 -28.54
N GLU A 129 0.75 33.13 -29.01
CA GLU A 129 -0.70 33.20 -28.72
C GLU A 129 -1.61 33.15 -29.96
N ASP A 130 -1.07 33.24 -31.20
CA ASP A 130 -1.85 33.07 -32.44
C ASP A 130 -1.13 32.17 -33.45
N ASP A 131 -1.90 31.31 -34.13
CA ASP A 131 -1.50 30.12 -34.91
C ASP A 131 -0.83 30.39 -36.29
N GLU A 132 -0.28 31.59 -36.53
CA GLU A 132 0.37 31.92 -37.80
C GLU A 132 1.89 31.70 -37.76
N VAL A 133 2.33 30.59 -38.37
CA VAL A 133 3.74 30.23 -38.56
C VAL A 133 4.41 31.19 -39.55
N ILE A 134 4.82 32.37 -39.06
CA ILE A 134 5.68 33.30 -39.80
C ILE A 134 7.08 32.70 -39.89
N VAL A 135 7.32 31.86 -40.90
CA VAL A 135 8.67 31.39 -41.26
C VAL A 135 9.45 32.58 -41.83
N PRO A 136 10.52 33.07 -41.17
CA PRO A 136 11.37 34.10 -41.75
C PRO A 136 11.97 33.58 -43.05
N SER A 137 12.08 34.42 -44.08
CA SER A 137 12.45 34.03 -45.44
C SER A 137 13.87 33.47 -45.55
N MET A 138 14.04 32.20 -45.20
CA MET A 138 15.25 31.46 -45.43
C MET A 138 15.54 31.39 -46.93
N SER A 139 16.82 31.52 -47.28
CA SER A 139 17.29 31.45 -48.67
C SER A 139 16.65 30.28 -49.43
N LYS A 140 16.33 30.50 -50.71
CA LYS A 140 15.78 29.48 -51.60
C LYS A 140 16.64 28.20 -51.63
N GLN A 141 17.94 28.33 -51.36
CA GLN A 141 18.87 27.20 -51.22
C GLN A 141 18.64 26.42 -49.91
N THR A 142 18.42 27.08 -48.77
CA THR A 142 18.06 26.40 -47.53
C THR A 142 16.67 25.79 -47.60
N PHE A 143 15.70 26.43 -48.27
CA PHE A 143 14.39 25.83 -48.54
C PHE A 143 14.51 24.56 -49.39
N ASN A 144 15.29 24.58 -50.48
CA ASN A 144 15.51 23.40 -51.32
C ASN A 144 16.24 22.28 -50.56
N ASN A 145 17.24 22.61 -49.74
CA ASN A 145 17.94 21.62 -48.90
C ASN A 145 17.00 21.03 -47.84
N LEU A 146 16.16 21.85 -47.20
CA LEU A 146 15.12 21.39 -46.26
C LEU A 146 14.05 20.58 -46.95
N ALA A 147 13.69 20.86 -48.20
CA ALA A 147 12.73 20.07 -48.98
C ALA A 147 13.31 18.69 -49.35
N LEU A 148 14.59 18.63 -49.74
CA LEU A 148 15.30 17.37 -50.00
C LEU A 148 15.48 16.56 -48.71
N GLU A 149 15.88 17.19 -47.60
CA GLU A 149 16.00 16.48 -46.32
C GLU A 149 14.63 16.06 -45.78
N ASN A 150 13.56 16.84 -45.96
CA ASN A 150 12.21 16.39 -45.65
C ASN A 150 11.74 15.22 -46.53
N ALA A 151 12.12 15.17 -47.81
CA ALA A 151 11.82 14.04 -48.69
C ALA A 151 12.58 12.78 -48.23
N ARG A 152 13.85 12.93 -47.85
CA ARG A 152 14.69 11.86 -47.27
C ARG A 152 14.13 11.38 -45.92
N LEU A 153 13.81 12.29 -45.00
CA LEU A 153 13.22 11.98 -43.70
C LEU A 153 11.83 11.36 -43.83
N ARG A 154 11.00 11.77 -44.79
CA ARG A 154 9.72 11.09 -45.11
C ARG A 154 9.95 9.68 -45.65
N SER A 155 10.99 9.45 -46.44
CA SER A 155 11.34 8.10 -46.91
C SER A 155 11.84 7.21 -45.78
N ILE A 156 12.61 7.76 -44.83
CA ILE A 156 13.04 7.06 -43.60
C ILE A 156 11.81 6.76 -42.71
N LEU A 157 10.97 7.76 -42.44
CA LEU A 157 9.72 7.60 -41.67
C LEU A 157 8.71 6.65 -42.32
N HIS A 158 8.68 6.50 -43.64
CA HIS A 158 7.86 5.47 -44.29
C HIS A 158 8.48 4.07 -44.19
N LYS A 159 9.80 3.97 -44.04
CA LYS A 159 10.53 2.70 -43.86
C LYS A 159 10.49 2.22 -42.40
N GLU A 160 10.56 3.14 -41.45
CA GLU A 160 10.39 2.93 -39.99
C GLU A 160 8.91 2.96 -39.57
N GLY A 161 8.03 3.50 -40.43
CA GLY A 161 6.59 3.68 -40.18
C GLY A 161 5.79 2.38 -40.04
N SER A 162 6.38 1.24 -40.43
CA SER A 162 5.80 -0.08 -40.16
C SER A 162 5.79 -0.44 -38.68
N GLU A 163 6.66 0.18 -37.87
CA GLU A 163 6.75 -0.06 -36.41
C GLU A 163 6.07 1.06 -35.60
N ASN A 164 5.79 2.21 -36.22
CA ASN A 164 5.11 3.35 -35.57
C ASN A 164 3.58 3.37 -35.70
N LEU A 165 3.00 2.46 -36.49
CA LEU A 165 1.55 2.29 -36.57
C LEU A 165 0.96 1.84 -35.22
N ASP A 166 1.66 0.95 -34.52
CA ASP A 166 1.28 0.49 -33.17
C ASP A 166 1.38 1.62 -32.13
N SER A 167 2.40 2.49 -32.23
CA SER A 167 2.51 3.69 -31.39
C SER A 167 1.32 4.64 -31.56
N ILE A 168 0.86 4.85 -32.81
CA ILE A 168 -0.30 5.71 -33.11
C ILE A 168 -1.61 5.05 -32.67
N GLN A 169 -1.72 3.72 -32.80
CA GLN A 169 -2.85 2.93 -32.29
C GLN A 169 -2.95 3.05 -30.76
N LYS A 170 -1.82 2.87 -30.07
CA LYS A 170 -1.71 2.99 -28.61
C LYS A 170 -2.07 4.37 -28.08
N VAL A 171 -1.63 5.44 -28.75
CA VAL A 171 -2.03 6.82 -28.37
C VAL A 171 -3.55 7.02 -28.52
N LYS A 172 -4.20 6.43 -29.53
CA LYS A 172 -5.68 6.49 -29.64
C LYS A 172 -6.35 5.77 -28.48
N GLU A 173 -5.91 4.55 -28.16
CA GLU A 173 -6.40 3.76 -27.03
C GLU A 173 -6.21 4.51 -25.69
N GLU A 174 -5.06 5.16 -25.49
CA GLU A 174 -4.80 6.04 -24.34
C GLU A 174 -5.79 7.23 -24.29
N THR A 175 -6.06 7.92 -25.41
CA THR A 175 -7.07 9.01 -25.43
C THR A 175 -8.51 8.55 -25.21
N GLU A 176 -8.86 7.30 -25.53
CA GLU A 176 -10.18 6.72 -25.23
C GLU A 176 -10.29 6.26 -23.77
N ALA A 177 -9.20 5.74 -23.21
CA ALA A 177 -9.08 5.48 -21.78
C ALA A 177 -9.21 6.79 -20.96
N GLU A 178 -8.55 7.88 -21.38
CA GLU A 178 -8.66 9.20 -20.72
C GLU A 178 -10.10 9.73 -20.71
N LYS A 179 -10.82 9.66 -21.84
CA LYS A 179 -12.24 10.06 -21.90
C LYS A 179 -13.11 9.22 -20.96
N THR A 180 -12.81 7.93 -20.83
CA THR A 180 -13.51 7.01 -19.93
C THR A 180 -13.22 7.33 -18.46
N ILE A 181 -11.96 7.61 -18.12
CA ILE A 181 -11.53 8.05 -16.79
C ILE A 181 -12.21 9.38 -16.42
N GLU A 182 -12.31 10.33 -17.35
CA GLU A 182 -12.95 11.63 -17.06
C GLU A 182 -14.47 11.49 -16.86
N LYS A 183 -15.14 10.64 -17.65
CA LYS A 183 -16.55 10.28 -17.40
C LYS A 183 -16.74 9.67 -16.00
N LEU A 184 -15.88 8.73 -15.60
CA LEU A 184 -15.93 8.10 -14.28
C LEU A 184 -15.61 9.10 -13.15
N ARG A 185 -14.73 10.10 -13.38
CA ARG A 185 -14.48 11.19 -12.42
C ARG A 185 -15.72 12.04 -12.21
N ILE A 186 -16.42 12.44 -13.28
CA ILE A 186 -17.67 13.23 -13.22
C ILE A 186 -18.76 12.45 -12.49
N GLU A 187 -18.87 11.14 -12.71
CA GLU A 187 -19.82 10.29 -11.98
C GLU A 187 -19.43 10.16 -10.50
N ASN A 188 -18.15 9.99 -10.19
CA ASN A 188 -17.64 9.89 -8.82
C ASN A 188 -17.83 11.20 -8.02
N THR A 189 -17.66 12.37 -8.65
CA THR A 189 -17.97 13.67 -8.02
C THR A 189 -19.47 13.84 -7.81
N SER A 190 -20.31 13.45 -8.77
CA SER A 190 -21.78 13.45 -8.61
C SER A 190 -22.22 12.56 -7.44
N MET A 191 -21.68 11.34 -7.33
CA MET A 191 -21.99 10.41 -6.24
C MET A 191 -21.47 10.92 -4.88
N LYS A 192 -20.31 11.59 -4.83
CA LYS A 192 -19.83 12.28 -3.62
C LYS A 192 -20.74 13.43 -3.18
N MET A 193 -21.27 14.21 -4.13
CA MET A 193 -22.27 15.24 -3.80
C MET A 193 -23.54 14.62 -3.22
N LYS A 194 -24.08 13.55 -3.83
CA LYS A 194 -25.25 12.82 -3.29
C LYS A 194 -24.99 12.24 -1.89
N LEU A 195 -23.79 11.70 -1.63
CA LEU A 195 -23.41 11.20 -0.30
C LEU A 195 -23.30 12.34 0.71
N SER A 196 -22.73 13.48 0.33
CA SER A 196 -22.70 14.69 1.17
C SER A 196 -24.12 15.17 1.49
N ASP A 197 -25.02 15.23 0.51
CA ASP A 197 -26.42 15.61 0.71
C ASP A 197 -27.12 14.65 1.69
N LEU A 198 -26.94 13.34 1.51
CA LEU A 198 -27.45 12.33 2.45
C LEU A 198 -26.85 12.49 3.85
N GLU A 199 -25.56 12.79 3.99
CA GLU A 199 -24.93 13.00 5.29
C GLU A 199 -25.47 14.27 5.98
N THR A 200 -25.74 15.35 5.23
CA THR A 200 -26.42 16.54 5.79
C THR A 200 -27.86 16.22 6.20
N LEU A 201 -28.57 15.36 5.48
CA LEU A 201 -29.89 14.87 5.84
C LEU A 201 -29.87 13.96 7.07
N PHE A 202 -28.85 13.12 7.25
CA PHE A 202 -28.71 12.33 8.49
C PHE A 202 -28.51 13.23 9.72
N LYS A 203 -27.74 14.32 9.56
CA LYS A 203 -27.46 15.33 10.59
C LYS A 203 -28.59 16.34 10.82
N SER A 204 -29.56 16.45 9.91
CA SER A 204 -30.69 17.39 10.07
C SER A 204 -31.75 16.89 11.06
N SER A 205 -32.63 17.80 11.48
CA SER A 205 -33.70 17.49 12.43
C SER A 205 -34.73 16.52 11.83
N ASN A 206 -35.43 15.75 12.68
CA ASN A 206 -36.47 14.82 12.19
C ASN A 206 -37.56 15.55 11.38
N ASN A 207 -37.91 16.78 11.74
CA ASN A 207 -38.86 17.62 11.00
C ASN A 207 -38.38 17.92 9.56
N ASP A 208 -37.06 18.04 9.33
CA ASP A 208 -36.50 18.25 7.99
C ASP A 208 -36.41 16.94 7.19
N LYS A 209 -36.23 15.81 7.87
CA LYS A 209 -36.35 14.47 7.26
C LYS A 209 -37.78 14.20 6.80
N ASP A 210 -38.78 14.54 7.63
CA ASP A 210 -40.20 14.41 7.31
C ASP A 210 -40.60 15.27 6.09
N LYS A 211 -40.13 16.53 6.02
CA LYS A 211 -40.32 17.39 4.83
C LYS A 211 -39.71 16.78 3.56
N ARG A 212 -38.49 16.21 3.65
CA ARG A 212 -37.82 15.56 2.52
C ARG A 212 -38.56 14.30 2.07
N LEU A 213 -39.09 13.52 3.02
CA LEU A 213 -39.91 12.34 2.77
C LEU A 213 -41.24 12.70 2.07
N ILE A 214 -41.91 13.77 2.50
CA ILE A 214 -43.10 14.31 1.81
C ILE A 214 -42.76 14.73 0.37
N ALA A 215 -41.63 15.41 0.15
CA ALA A 215 -41.20 15.79 -1.19
C ALA A 215 -40.93 14.58 -2.10
N TYR A 216 -40.23 13.54 -1.62
CA TYR A 216 -40.00 12.31 -2.38
C TYR A 216 -41.30 11.55 -2.68
N LEU A 217 -42.26 11.51 -1.75
CA LEU A 217 -43.56 10.90 -1.98
C LEU A 217 -44.35 11.64 -3.08
N GLU A 218 -44.24 12.96 -3.15
CA GLU A 218 -44.88 13.77 -4.20
C GLU A 218 -44.17 13.63 -5.56
N GLU A 219 -42.84 13.52 -5.59
CA GLU A 219 -42.06 13.22 -6.79
C GLU A 219 -42.40 11.82 -7.35
N ILE A 220 -42.47 10.80 -6.48
CA ILE A 220 -42.92 9.44 -6.85
C ILE A 220 -44.37 9.45 -7.36
N ARG A 221 -45.25 10.28 -6.78
CA ARG A 221 -46.64 10.47 -7.27
C ARG A 221 -46.66 11.09 -8.67
N GLN A 222 -45.80 12.07 -8.94
CA GLN A 222 -45.68 12.70 -10.26
C GLN A 222 -45.11 11.73 -11.31
N LEU A 223 -44.05 10.98 -10.98
CA LEU A 223 -43.48 9.96 -11.87
C LEU A 223 -44.50 8.86 -12.19
N LYS A 224 -45.24 8.36 -11.21
CA LYS A 224 -46.33 7.40 -11.43
C LYS A 224 -47.45 7.96 -12.29
N ALA A 225 -47.80 9.24 -12.15
CA ALA A 225 -48.79 9.89 -13.00
C ALA A 225 -48.33 9.99 -14.46
N LEU A 226 -47.03 10.17 -14.71
CA LEU A 226 -46.43 10.12 -16.05
C LEU A 226 -46.42 8.69 -16.63
N GLU A 227 -46.05 7.68 -15.85
CA GLU A 227 -46.08 6.27 -16.26
C GLU A 227 -47.51 5.79 -16.61
N HIS A 228 -48.50 6.18 -15.80
CA HIS A 228 -49.91 5.83 -16.04
C HIS A 228 -50.53 6.61 -17.21
N GLY A 229 -49.84 7.63 -17.74
CA GLY A 229 -50.23 8.35 -18.95
C GLY A 229 -49.97 7.58 -20.25
N GLY A 230 -49.24 6.46 -20.22
CA GLY A 230 -48.82 5.79 -21.45
C GLY A 230 -48.31 4.34 -21.33
N THR A 231 -49.16 3.39 -20.91
CA THR A 231 -48.97 1.96 -21.27
C THR A 231 -50.31 1.18 -21.25
N GLY A 232 -50.67 0.57 -22.39
CA GLY A 232 -51.95 -0.11 -22.60
C GLY A 232 -52.08 -1.53 -22.01
N GLU A 233 -51.17 -1.97 -21.14
CA GLU A 233 -51.04 -3.39 -20.76
C GLU A 233 -51.83 -3.81 -19.50
N LEU A 234 -52.26 -2.85 -18.68
CA LEU A 234 -53.07 -3.09 -17.47
C LEU A 234 -54.48 -3.67 -17.74
N THR A 235 -54.88 -3.80 -19.01
CA THR A 235 -56.17 -4.39 -19.41
C THR A 235 -56.21 -5.92 -19.36
N LYS A 236 -55.07 -6.61 -19.51
CA LYS A 236 -55.03 -8.10 -19.53
C LYS A 236 -55.30 -8.71 -18.15
N SER A 237 -54.72 -8.16 -17.08
CA SER A 237 -54.94 -8.63 -15.70
C SER A 237 -56.35 -8.39 -15.15
N ARG A 238 -57.18 -7.59 -15.84
CA ARG A 238 -58.56 -7.32 -15.43
C ARG A 238 -59.56 -8.39 -15.92
N GLN A 239 -59.19 -9.19 -16.92
CA GLN A 239 -60.05 -10.26 -17.44
C GLN A 239 -60.03 -11.52 -16.57
N THR A 240 -58.91 -11.84 -15.91
CA THR A 240 -58.82 -13.01 -15.01
C THR A 240 -59.63 -12.84 -13.72
N LEU A 241 -59.74 -11.62 -13.20
CA LEU A 241 -60.58 -11.31 -12.03
C LEU A 241 -62.09 -11.47 -12.29
N ALA A 242 -62.53 -11.43 -13.55
CA ALA A 242 -63.94 -11.59 -13.93
C ALA A 242 -64.45 -13.05 -13.84
N ALA A 243 -63.57 -14.04 -13.71
CA ALA A 243 -63.94 -15.46 -13.60
C ALA A 243 -64.25 -15.92 -12.15
N LEU A 244 -63.79 -15.17 -11.13
CA LEU A 244 -63.99 -15.51 -9.72
C LEU A 244 -65.46 -15.55 -9.25
N PRO A 245 -66.37 -14.66 -9.70
CA PRO A 245 -67.79 -14.75 -9.34
C PRO A 245 -68.44 -16.05 -9.83
N THR A 246 -68.12 -16.45 -11.06
CA THR A 246 -68.69 -17.65 -11.71
C THR A 246 -68.31 -18.92 -10.97
N LEU A 247 -67.04 -19.04 -10.54
CA LEU A 247 -66.56 -20.18 -9.75
C LEU A 247 -67.21 -20.22 -8.34
N ARG A 248 -67.42 -19.06 -7.70
CA ARG A 248 -68.13 -18.96 -6.40
C ARG A 248 -69.59 -19.37 -6.51
N GLU A 249 -70.25 -19.09 -7.64
CA GLU A 249 -71.63 -19.50 -7.88
C GLU A 249 -71.74 -21.02 -8.10
N GLN A 250 -70.82 -21.61 -8.87
CA GLN A 250 -70.74 -23.06 -9.07
C GLN A 250 -70.51 -23.83 -7.75
N LEU A 251 -69.63 -23.34 -6.89
CA LEU A 251 -69.40 -23.93 -5.56
C LEU A 251 -70.63 -23.83 -4.66
N ARG A 252 -71.40 -22.73 -4.71
CA ARG A 252 -72.67 -22.61 -3.97
C ARG A 252 -73.78 -23.50 -4.53
N ALA A 253 -73.82 -23.73 -5.83
CA ALA A 253 -74.74 -24.70 -6.44
C ALA A 253 -74.42 -26.14 -6.02
N PHE A 254 -73.13 -26.51 -6.01
CA PHE A 254 -72.69 -27.83 -5.56
C PHE A 254 -73.00 -28.09 -4.09
N ALA A 255 -72.74 -27.11 -3.21
CA ALA A 255 -73.02 -27.24 -1.78
C ALA A 255 -74.51 -27.49 -1.47
N ARG A 256 -75.44 -26.87 -2.22
CA ARG A 256 -76.88 -27.14 -2.09
C ARG A 256 -77.24 -28.56 -2.48
N HIS A 257 -76.66 -29.06 -3.57
CA HIS A 257 -76.92 -30.43 -4.03
C HIS A 257 -76.50 -31.49 -2.99
N CYS A 258 -75.42 -31.25 -2.25
CA CYS A 258 -75.04 -32.11 -1.12
C CYS A 258 -76.07 -32.08 0.02
N GLN A 259 -76.62 -30.91 0.36
CA GLN A 259 -77.66 -30.77 1.39
C GLN A 259 -79.00 -31.42 0.98
N ASP A 260 -79.36 -31.34 -0.30
CA ASP A 260 -80.56 -32.01 -0.82
C ASP A 260 -80.44 -33.54 -0.68
N LEU A 261 -79.25 -34.11 -0.91
CA LEU A 261 -78.98 -35.55 -0.76
C LEU A 261 -79.00 -36.00 0.72
N GLU A 262 -78.50 -35.20 1.65
CA GLU A 262 -78.65 -35.47 3.10
C GLU A 262 -80.14 -35.50 3.50
N GLY A 263 -80.93 -34.55 3.00
CA GLY A 263 -82.37 -34.49 3.25
C GLY A 263 -83.19 -35.58 2.55
N GLU A 264 -82.64 -36.32 1.59
CA GLU A 264 -83.26 -37.54 1.04
C GLU A 264 -82.90 -38.79 1.87
N LEU A 265 -81.69 -38.82 2.45
CA LEU A 265 -81.25 -39.90 3.36
C LEU A 265 -82.04 -39.91 4.67
N GLU A 266 -82.24 -38.76 5.33
CA GLU A 266 -83.04 -38.69 6.56
C GLU A 266 -84.49 -39.21 6.36
N LYS A 267 -85.11 -38.86 5.22
CA LYS A 267 -86.46 -39.33 4.86
C LYS A 267 -86.56 -40.83 4.59
N MET A 268 -85.43 -41.50 4.31
CA MET A 268 -85.37 -42.95 4.18
C MET A 268 -85.15 -43.67 5.51
N GLU A 269 -84.74 -42.96 6.57
CA GLU A 269 -84.51 -43.54 7.90
C GLU A 269 -85.78 -43.54 8.78
N GLU A 270 -86.77 -42.69 8.49
CA GLU A 270 -88.09 -42.64 9.18
C GLU A 270 -89.07 -43.77 8.78
N ILE A 271 -88.59 -45.00 8.61
CA ILE A 271 -89.47 -46.18 8.43
C ILE A 271 -89.93 -46.69 9.82
N PRO A 272 -91.24 -46.91 10.08
CA PRO A 272 -91.73 -47.15 11.44
C PRO A 272 -91.23 -48.46 12.08
N LYS A 273 -90.61 -48.35 13.26
CA LYS A 273 -90.27 -49.48 14.13
C LYS A 273 -91.51 -49.94 14.92
N GLU A 274 -92.37 -50.69 14.26
CA GLU A 274 -93.46 -51.43 14.91
C GLU A 274 -92.96 -52.77 15.49
N VAL A 275 -93.71 -53.34 16.43
CA VAL A 275 -93.50 -54.67 17.07
C VAL A 275 -92.35 -54.75 18.10
N VAL A 276 -92.70 -54.79 19.39
CA VAL A 276 -92.68 -55.99 20.26
C VAL A 276 -93.26 -55.59 21.63
N THR A 277 -94.47 -56.08 21.94
CA THR A 277 -95.05 -56.06 23.29
C THR A 277 -95.25 -57.51 23.75
N VAL A 278 -94.51 -57.93 24.77
CA VAL A 278 -94.70 -59.21 25.48
C VAL A 278 -95.09 -58.83 26.91
N SER A 279 -96.37 -58.80 27.23
CA SER A 279 -97.23 -59.92 27.62
C SER A 279 -96.94 -60.43 29.04
N ARG A 280 -98.00 -60.44 29.85
CA ARG A 280 -98.08 -60.57 31.32
C ARG A 280 -99.03 -61.74 31.64
N HIS A 281 -99.08 -62.21 32.91
CA HIS A 281 -99.79 -63.41 33.45
C HIS A 281 -98.93 -64.70 33.31
N ASN A 282 -98.83 -65.68 34.22
CA ASN A 282 -99.43 -66.00 35.55
C ASN A 282 -98.56 -67.11 36.23
N SER A 283 -98.59 -67.45 37.53
CA SER A 283 -99.20 -66.88 38.77
C SER A 283 -98.53 -67.48 40.05
N GLU A 284 -98.81 -66.88 41.21
CA GLU A 284 -98.83 -67.38 42.61
C GLU A 284 -98.20 -68.75 42.99
N ARG A 285 -97.21 -68.74 43.89
CA ARG A 285 -97.16 -69.50 45.19
C ARG A 285 -95.73 -69.60 45.77
N ARG A 286 -95.44 -68.86 46.85
CA ARG A 286 -94.65 -69.25 48.05
C ARG A 286 -94.50 -68.03 48.97
N ASP A 287 -94.87 -68.19 50.23
CA ASP A 287 -94.71 -67.13 51.25
C ASP A 287 -93.51 -67.40 52.16
N SER A 288 -92.97 -66.32 52.73
CA SER A 288 -91.90 -66.22 53.76
C SER A 288 -90.42 -66.27 53.36
N THR A 289 -90.01 -66.77 52.19
CA THR A 289 -88.62 -66.63 51.70
C THR A 289 -88.43 -65.43 50.78
N ASP A 290 -89.39 -65.21 49.90
CA ASP A 290 -89.23 -64.36 48.71
C ASP A 290 -89.18 -62.86 49.07
N GLY A 291 -89.76 -62.46 50.21
CA GLY A 291 -89.70 -61.07 50.69
C GLY A 291 -88.29 -60.60 51.08
N ALA A 292 -87.44 -61.51 51.57
CA ALA A 292 -86.04 -61.20 51.88
C ALA A 292 -85.21 -61.05 50.61
N GLU A 293 -85.43 -61.93 49.62
CA GLU A 293 -84.78 -61.89 48.31
C GLU A 293 -85.17 -60.64 47.51
N ILE A 294 -86.46 -60.28 47.48
CA ILE A 294 -86.95 -59.03 46.88
C ILE A 294 -86.32 -57.81 47.55
N SER A 295 -86.15 -57.82 48.89
CA SER A 295 -85.50 -56.72 49.61
C SER A 295 -84.01 -56.60 49.26
N GLN A 296 -83.30 -57.72 49.11
CA GLN A 296 -81.90 -57.73 48.65
C GLN A 296 -81.79 -57.22 47.21
N LEU A 297 -82.63 -57.70 46.29
CA LEU A 297 -82.65 -57.26 44.88
C LEU A 297 -82.99 -55.77 44.73
N LEU A 298 -83.83 -55.20 45.58
CA LEU A 298 -84.11 -53.76 45.58
C LEU A 298 -82.90 -52.94 46.06
N GLU A 299 -82.19 -53.39 47.09
CA GLU A 299 -80.98 -52.74 47.58
C GLU A 299 -79.80 -52.89 46.62
N GLU A 300 -79.68 -54.04 45.94
CA GLU A 300 -78.71 -54.23 44.84
C GLU A 300 -79.03 -53.34 43.64
N LYS A 301 -80.31 -53.26 43.23
CA LYS A 301 -80.75 -52.34 42.18
C LYS A 301 -80.41 -50.90 42.54
N LYS A 302 -80.63 -50.49 43.80
CA LYS A 302 -80.27 -49.15 44.28
C LYS A 302 -78.75 -48.90 44.17
N LYS A 303 -77.92 -49.82 44.64
CA LYS A 303 -76.45 -49.75 44.52
C LYS A 303 -75.96 -49.73 43.07
N LEU A 304 -76.64 -50.45 42.17
CA LEU A 304 -76.33 -50.42 40.73
C LEU A 304 -76.72 -49.07 40.11
N VAL A 305 -77.84 -48.47 40.49
CA VAL A 305 -78.22 -47.11 40.06
C VAL A 305 -77.21 -46.07 40.57
N GLU A 306 -76.81 -46.13 41.85
CA GLU A 306 -75.79 -45.24 42.42
C GLU A 306 -74.45 -45.35 41.66
N LYS A 307 -74.01 -46.57 41.31
CA LYS A 307 -72.81 -46.80 40.49
C LYS A 307 -72.94 -46.30 39.05
N VAL A 308 -74.12 -46.46 38.43
CA VAL A 308 -74.38 -45.94 37.08
C VAL A 308 -74.36 -44.41 37.08
N GLU A 309 -74.90 -43.78 38.13
CA GLU A 309 -74.84 -42.32 38.30
C GLU A 309 -73.41 -41.81 38.52
N GLU A 310 -72.60 -42.52 39.32
CA GLU A 310 -71.17 -42.21 39.51
C GLU A 310 -70.37 -42.31 38.19
N VAL A 311 -70.59 -43.38 37.42
CA VAL A 311 -69.95 -43.57 36.11
C VAL A 311 -70.45 -42.54 35.09
N SER A 312 -71.74 -42.20 35.11
CA SER A 312 -72.33 -41.10 34.34
C SER A 312 -71.63 -39.77 34.65
N GLU A 313 -71.45 -39.45 35.93
CA GLU A 313 -70.82 -38.20 36.33
C GLU A 313 -69.33 -38.16 35.99
N MET A 314 -68.61 -39.27 36.17
CA MET A 314 -67.22 -39.40 35.71
C MET A 314 -67.10 -39.22 34.20
N ASN A 315 -67.97 -39.86 33.41
CA ASN A 315 -67.97 -39.73 31.95
C ASN A 315 -68.22 -38.27 31.53
N ARG A 316 -69.18 -37.59 32.17
CA ARG A 316 -69.43 -36.15 31.96
C ARG A 316 -68.23 -35.26 32.32
N ARG A 317 -67.48 -35.59 33.38
CA ARG A 317 -66.22 -34.89 33.72
C ARG A 317 -65.12 -35.15 32.68
N TRP A 318 -65.00 -36.38 32.20
CA TRP A 318 -64.06 -36.76 31.13
C TRP A 318 -64.37 -36.07 29.80
N GLN A 319 -65.65 -35.99 29.40
CA GLN A 319 -66.08 -35.26 28.21
C GLN A 319 -65.69 -33.77 28.27
N LYS A 320 -65.95 -33.10 29.41
CA LYS A 320 -65.52 -31.70 29.61
C LYS A 320 -64.01 -31.53 29.51
N TYR A 321 -63.23 -32.40 30.16
CA TYR A 321 -61.77 -32.38 30.06
C TYR A 321 -61.30 -32.58 28.61
N TYR A 322 -61.96 -33.46 27.85
CA TYR A 322 -61.66 -33.68 26.44
C TYR A 322 -61.95 -32.42 25.60
N GLU A 323 -63.11 -31.77 25.79
CA GLU A 323 -63.46 -30.52 25.12
C GLU A 323 -62.48 -29.37 25.45
N GLU A 324 -62.05 -29.25 26.70
CA GLU A 324 -61.08 -28.23 27.14
C GLU A 324 -59.69 -28.49 26.54
N ARG A 325 -59.26 -29.76 26.52
CA ARG A 325 -58.00 -30.18 25.90
C ARG A 325 -58.01 -29.94 24.39
N GLU A 326 -59.12 -30.25 23.72
CA GLU A 326 -59.30 -30.04 22.28
C GLU A 326 -59.19 -28.56 21.90
N LYS A 327 -59.89 -27.67 22.64
CA LYS A 327 -59.78 -26.21 22.47
C LYS A 327 -58.34 -25.71 22.68
N TYR A 328 -57.61 -26.27 23.64
CA TYR A 328 -56.20 -25.93 23.88
C TYR A 328 -55.29 -26.37 22.72
N THR A 329 -55.47 -27.59 22.20
CA THR A 329 -54.73 -28.10 21.04
C THR A 329 -54.96 -27.22 19.82
N GLN A 330 -56.22 -26.91 19.49
CA GLN A 330 -56.57 -26.04 18.36
C GLN A 330 -55.98 -24.62 18.52
N SER A 331 -55.90 -24.09 19.75
CA SER A 331 -55.25 -22.81 20.02
C SER A 331 -53.72 -22.85 19.83
N LEU A 332 -53.07 -24.00 20.07
CA LEU A 332 -51.64 -24.18 19.79
C LEU A 332 -51.38 -24.32 18.30
N GLU A 333 -52.20 -25.11 17.59
CA GLU A 333 -52.12 -25.29 16.13
C GLU A 333 -52.25 -23.95 15.40
N PHE A 334 -53.25 -23.14 15.76
CA PHE A 334 -53.42 -21.78 15.21
C PHE A 334 -52.17 -20.91 15.44
N ARG A 335 -51.58 -20.96 16.64
CA ARG A 335 -50.39 -20.15 16.96
C ARG A 335 -49.13 -20.63 16.24
N ILE A 336 -48.99 -21.94 15.98
CA ILE A 336 -47.92 -22.49 15.15
C ILE A 336 -48.10 -21.99 13.70
N GLN A 337 -49.31 -22.07 13.16
CA GLN A 337 -49.62 -21.62 11.80
C GLN A 337 -49.35 -20.12 11.58
N ASP A 338 -49.69 -19.27 12.55
CA ASP A 338 -49.38 -17.83 12.52
C ASP A 338 -47.86 -17.57 12.56
N LEU A 339 -47.10 -18.36 13.34
CA LEU A 339 -45.63 -18.26 13.40
C LEU A 339 -44.97 -18.75 12.11
N GLU A 340 -45.42 -19.87 11.52
CA GLU A 340 -44.94 -20.38 10.23
C GLU A 340 -45.22 -19.38 9.10
N LYS A 341 -46.39 -18.74 9.12
CA LYS A 341 -46.74 -17.68 8.18
C LYS A 341 -45.86 -16.44 8.38
N SER A 342 -45.69 -15.97 9.62
CA SER A 342 -44.80 -14.84 9.94
C SER A 342 -43.36 -15.10 9.50
N TYR A 343 -42.85 -16.32 9.71
CA TYR A 343 -41.54 -16.76 9.24
C TYR A 343 -41.44 -16.80 7.71
N SER A 344 -42.48 -17.30 7.03
CA SER A 344 -42.56 -17.35 5.56
C SER A 344 -42.64 -15.96 4.94
N ASP A 345 -43.40 -15.05 5.56
CA ASP A 345 -43.53 -13.65 5.15
C ASP A 345 -42.23 -12.87 5.43
N ALA A 346 -41.50 -13.18 6.51
CA ALA A 346 -40.15 -12.66 6.75
C ALA A 346 -39.11 -13.19 5.73
N LEU A 347 -39.24 -14.45 5.28
CA LEU A 347 -38.38 -15.02 4.23
C LEU A 347 -38.63 -14.38 2.86
N ARG A 348 -39.88 -14.02 2.54
CA ARG A 348 -40.25 -13.28 1.31
C ARG A 348 -40.04 -11.77 1.44
N GLY A 349 -39.96 -11.25 2.66
CA GLY A 349 -39.99 -9.82 2.98
C GLY A 349 -38.69 -9.06 2.77
N GLY A 350 -37.96 -9.31 1.67
CA GLY A 350 -36.89 -8.45 1.14
C GLY A 350 -35.61 -8.26 1.95
N VAL A 351 -35.60 -8.53 3.26
CA VAL A 351 -34.40 -8.37 4.13
C VAL A 351 -33.29 -9.33 3.72
N THR A 352 -33.65 -10.52 3.23
CA THR A 352 -32.73 -11.51 2.64
C THR A 352 -32.26 -11.09 1.24
N GLU A 353 -33.14 -10.56 0.40
CA GLU A 353 -32.79 -10.12 -0.97
C GLU A 353 -31.89 -8.89 -0.99
N GLU A 354 -32.16 -7.88 -0.13
CA GLU A 354 -31.30 -6.70 -0.02
C GLU A 354 -29.94 -7.03 0.60
N LEU A 355 -29.88 -7.94 1.59
CA LEU A 355 -28.63 -8.45 2.13
C LEU A 355 -27.84 -9.24 1.08
N ASN A 356 -28.50 -10.08 0.29
CA ASN A 356 -27.88 -10.80 -0.83
C ASN A 356 -27.35 -9.82 -1.89
N ARG A 357 -28.12 -8.79 -2.25
CA ARG A 357 -27.68 -7.72 -3.19
C ARG A 357 -26.46 -6.97 -2.67
N GLN A 358 -26.40 -6.66 -1.37
CA GLN A 358 -25.23 -6.05 -0.74
C GLN A 358 -24.03 -7.00 -0.70
N MET A 359 -24.25 -8.31 -0.48
CA MET A 359 -23.20 -9.32 -0.52
C MET A 359 -22.65 -9.49 -1.95
N GLU A 360 -23.51 -9.55 -2.97
CA GLU A 360 -23.13 -9.58 -4.38
C GLU A 360 -22.31 -8.35 -4.77
N GLN A 361 -22.75 -7.14 -4.37
CA GLN A 361 -21.99 -5.89 -4.59
C GLN A 361 -20.63 -5.88 -3.88
N LEU A 362 -20.54 -6.45 -2.68
CA LEU A 362 -19.28 -6.59 -1.97
C LEU A 362 -18.34 -7.59 -2.68
N VAL A 363 -18.89 -8.67 -3.23
CA VAL A 363 -18.15 -9.69 -4.01
C VAL A 363 -17.66 -9.12 -5.34
N THR A 364 -18.49 -8.37 -6.09
CA THR A 364 -18.04 -7.72 -7.34
C THR A 364 -16.97 -6.66 -7.07
N ALA A 365 -17.18 -5.78 -6.08
CA ALA A 365 -16.19 -4.76 -5.72
C ALA A 365 -14.88 -5.37 -5.17
N SER A 366 -14.93 -6.55 -4.54
CA SER A 366 -13.73 -7.29 -4.12
C SER A 366 -13.02 -7.94 -5.30
N ARG A 367 -13.76 -8.46 -6.29
CA ARG A 367 -13.22 -9.03 -7.53
C ARG A 367 -12.53 -7.96 -8.39
N GLU A 368 -13.15 -6.81 -8.58
CA GLU A 368 -12.56 -5.66 -9.28
C GLU A 368 -11.24 -5.19 -8.64
N LYS A 369 -11.17 -5.19 -7.30
CA LYS A 369 -9.93 -4.86 -6.57
C LYS A 369 -8.84 -5.92 -6.75
N LEU A 370 -9.20 -7.21 -6.78
CA LEU A 370 -8.23 -8.27 -7.07
C LEU A 370 -7.68 -8.16 -8.49
N GLU A 371 -8.53 -7.87 -9.47
CA GLU A 371 -8.12 -7.65 -10.87
C GLU A 371 -7.19 -6.43 -11.02
N GLN A 372 -7.50 -5.31 -10.35
CA GLN A 372 -6.60 -4.15 -10.28
C GLN A 372 -5.25 -4.47 -9.63
N VAL A 373 -5.23 -5.31 -8.58
CA VAL A 373 -3.99 -5.74 -7.93
C VAL A 373 -3.17 -6.64 -8.84
N ASP A 374 -3.79 -7.59 -9.54
CA ASP A 374 -3.10 -8.46 -10.50
C ASP A 374 -2.54 -7.68 -11.71
N ASP A 375 -3.25 -6.65 -12.19
CA ASP A 375 -2.74 -5.77 -13.26
C ASP A 375 -1.56 -4.91 -12.82
N LEU A 376 -1.59 -4.37 -11.60
CA LEU A 376 -0.43 -3.69 -11.01
C LEU A 376 0.75 -4.66 -10.80
N ARG A 377 0.46 -5.91 -10.41
CA ARG A 377 1.47 -6.97 -10.27
C ARG A 377 2.13 -7.29 -11.60
N ARG A 378 1.36 -7.47 -12.68
CA ARG A 378 1.87 -7.68 -14.04
C ARG A 378 2.74 -6.53 -14.53
N LYS A 379 2.34 -5.27 -14.25
CA LYS A 379 3.15 -4.08 -14.59
C LYS A 379 4.49 -4.10 -13.85
N ALA A 380 4.49 -4.33 -12.54
CA ALA A 380 5.71 -4.44 -11.75
C ALA A 380 6.61 -5.63 -12.17
N GLU A 381 6.02 -6.78 -12.51
CA GLU A 381 6.75 -7.94 -13.05
C GLU A 381 7.42 -7.62 -14.40
N ASN A 382 6.75 -6.89 -15.30
CA ASN A 382 7.30 -6.45 -16.58
C ASN A 382 8.41 -5.40 -16.42
N GLU A 383 8.24 -4.43 -15.53
CA GLU A 383 9.25 -3.40 -15.21
C GLU A 383 10.50 -4.04 -14.59
N ALA A 384 10.33 -4.97 -13.64
CA ALA A 384 11.44 -5.72 -13.05
C ALA A 384 12.18 -6.57 -14.11
N GLU A 385 11.47 -7.17 -15.05
CA GLU A 385 12.06 -7.90 -16.16
C GLU A 385 12.82 -7.00 -17.14
N GLN A 386 12.30 -5.81 -17.46
CA GLN A 386 13.02 -4.82 -18.25
C GLN A 386 14.32 -4.36 -17.55
N LEU A 387 14.25 -4.09 -16.24
CA LEU A 387 15.44 -3.73 -15.45
C LEU A 387 16.48 -4.86 -15.41
N ARG A 388 16.07 -6.13 -15.27
CA ARG A 388 16.99 -7.28 -15.37
C ARG A 388 17.71 -7.35 -16.71
N ARG A 389 17.03 -7.08 -17.83
CA ARG A 389 17.65 -7.04 -19.17
C ARG A 389 18.66 -5.90 -19.30
N VAL A 390 18.33 -4.70 -18.79
CA VAL A 390 19.25 -3.55 -18.81
C VAL A 390 20.48 -3.81 -17.93
N LEU A 391 20.31 -4.41 -16.75
CA LEU A 391 21.41 -4.81 -15.88
C LEU A 391 22.31 -5.85 -16.56
N GLY A 392 21.75 -6.94 -17.10
CA GLY A 392 22.52 -7.96 -17.82
C GLY A 392 23.28 -7.41 -19.04
N ALA A 393 22.70 -6.45 -19.78
CA ALA A 393 23.38 -5.76 -20.86
C ALA A 393 24.55 -4.89 -20.36
N LYS A 394 24.40 -4.22 -19.21
CA LYS A 394 25.46 -3.40 -18.59
C LYS A 394 26.56 -4.25 -17.95
N GLU A 395 26.22 -5.40 -17.37
CA GLU A 395 27.18 -6.39 -16.89
C GLU A 395 28.02 -6.95 -18.06
N ALA A 396 27.39 -7.27 -19.19
CA ALA A 396 28.11 -7.69 -20.40
C ALA A 396 29.03 -6.58 -20.96
N GLU A 397 28.60 -5.32 -20.96
CA GLU A 397 29.43 -4.18 -21.35
C GLU A 397 30.63 -3.98 -20.41
N ILE A 398 30.44 -4.14 -19.09
CA ILE A 398 31.52 -4.10 -18.10
C ILE A 398 32.55 -5.20 -18.36
N VAL A 399 32.11 -6.45 -18.62
CA VAL A 399 33.01 -7.55 -18.97
C VAL A 399 33.78 -7.25 -20.25
N GLN A 400 33.11 -6.78 -21.31
CA GLN A 400 33.78 -6.40 -22.57
C GLN A 400 34.82 -5.28 -22.39
N LEU A 401 34.56 -4.30 -21.51
CA LEU A 401 35.51 -3.24 -21.20
C LEU A 401 36.68 -3.76 -20.34
N GLN A 402 36.43 -4.67 -19.41
CA GLN A 402 37.47 -5.34 -18.62
C GLN A 402 38.37 -6.21 -19.50
N ASP A 403 37.80 -6.95 -20.47
CA ASP A 403 38.55 -7.72 -21.46
C ASP A 403 39.38 -6.80 -22.36
N GLN A 404 38.83 -5.68 -22.84
CA GLN A 404 39.59 -4.68 -23.60
C GLN A 404 40.75 -4.09 -22.80
N VAL A 405 40.55 -3.71 -21.53
CA VAL A 405 41.63 -3.24 -20.65
C VAL A 405 42.68 -4.33 -20.43
N THR A 406 42.26 -5.59 -20.30
CA THR A 406 43.17 -6.74 -20.15
C THR A 406 43.99 -6.93 -21.43
N ILE A 407 43.36 -6.97 -22.61
CA ILE A 407 44.04 -7.08 -23.90
C ILE A 407 45.00 -5.92 -24.13
N LEU A 408 44.61 -4.67 -23.83
CA LEU A 408 45.48 -3.49 -23.94
C LEU A 408 46.66 -3.55 -22.97
N SER A 409 46.47 -4.04 -21.74
CA SER A 409 47.57 -4.22 -20.78
C SER A 409 48.53 -5.37 -21.14
N MET A 410 48.07 -6.37 -21.90
CA MET A 410 48.91 -7.46 -22.42
C MET A 410 49.59 -7.13 -23.76
N SER A 411 48.98 -6.26 -24.59
CA SER A 411 49.50 -5.90 -25.92
C SER A 411 50.34 -4.62 -25.93
N SER A 412 50.25 -3.78 -24.88
CA SER A 412 51.19 -2.70 -24.65
C SER A 412 52.48 -3.23 -24.00
N PRO A 413 53.67 -3.08 -24.64
CA PRO A 413 54.94 -3.45 -24.02
C PRO A 413 55.40 -2.44 -22.95
N HIS A 414 54.63 -1.37 -22.71
CA HIS A 414 54.89 -0.45 -21.60
C HIS A 414 54.44 -1.05 -20.27
N ASN A 415 55.42 -1.44 -19.47
CA ASN A 415 55.23 -1.92 -18.11
C ASN A 415 54.59 -0.79 -17.25
N PRO A 416 53.36 -0.93 -16.75
CA PRO A 416 52.67 0.15 -16.02
C PRO A 416 53.41 0.54 -14.72
N ALA A 417 54.24 -0.36 -14.16
CA ALA A 417 55.12 -0.05 -13.04
C ALA A 417 56.31 0.87 -13.41
N ALA A 418 56.72 0.88 -14.69
CA ALA A 418 57.72 1.82 -15.20
C ALA A 418 57.12 3.21 -15.43
N ASP A 419 55.87 3.27 -15.90
CA ASP A 419 55.18 4.54 -16.12
C ASP A 419 54.82 5.23 -14.79
N THR A 420 54.37 4.50 -13.76
CA THR A 420 54.19 5.08 -12.41
C THR A 420 55.50 5.57 -11.81
N SER A 421 56.57 4.78 -11.89
CA SER A 421 57.90 5.19 -11.42
C SER A 421 58.45 6.41 -12.19
N THR A 422 58.19 6.49 -13.50
CA THR A 422 58.56 7.66 -14.32
C THR A 422 57.74 8.88 -13.96
N ILE A 423 56.44 8.73 -13.68
CA ILE A 423 55.57 9.82 -13.20
C ILE A 423 56.03 10.32 -11.82
N GLU A 424 56.43 9.44 -10.91
CA GLU A 424 56.99 9.81 -9.60
C GLU A 424 58.33 10.54 -9.73
N LEU A 425 59.22 10.06 -10.60
CA LEU A 425 60.50 10.72 -10.90
C LEU A 425 60.29 12.12 -11.50
N LEU A 426 59.34 12.26 -12.44
CA LEU A 426 58.99 13.56 -13.04
C LEU A 426 58.37 14.51 -12.01
N LYS A 427 57.53 14.02 -11.09
CA LYS A 427 57.01 14.83 -9.97
C LYS A 427 58.14 15.32 -9.07
N ALA A 428 59.08 14.45 -8.69
CA ALA A 428 60.25 14.84 -7.90
C ALA A 428 61.13 15.87 -8.63
N GLN A 429 61.35 15.70 -9.94
CA GLN A 429 62.10 16.66 -10.75
C GLN A 429 61.40 18.04 -10.81
N ILE A 430 60.07 18.07 -11.00
CA ILE A 430 59.29 19.31 -10.98
C ILE A 430 59.39 20.00 -9.61
N GLN A 431 59.35 19.23 -8.52
CA GLN A 431 59.51 19.77 -7.17
C GLN A 431 60.89 20.43 -6.98
N VAL A 432 61.99 19.73 -7.30
CA VAL A 432 63.35 20.28 -7.17
C VAL A 432 63.52 21.56 -8.00
N CYS A 433 63.08 21.56 -9.26
CA CYS A 433 63.11 22.77 -10.09
C CYS A 433 62.30 23.92 -9.48
N THR A 434 61.18 23.62 -8.81
CA THR A 434 60.34 24.64 -8.16
C THR A 434 61.05 25.24 -6.94
N GLU A 435 61.65 24.41 -6.10
CA GLU A 435 62.45 24.84 -4.94
C GLU A 435 63.67 25.70 -5.36
N ASP A 436 64.37 25.31 -6.43
CA ASP A 436 65.48 26.08 -7.00
C ASP A 436 65.02 27.45 -7.54
N PHE A 437 63.88 27.52 -8.26
CA PHE A 437 63.32 28.80 -8.74
C PHE A 437 62.85 29.71 -7.60
N GLU A 438 62.31 29.16 -6.51
CA GLU A 438 61.93 29.94 -5.33
C GLU A 438 63.17 30.51 -4.62
N LYS A 439 64.23 29.73 -4.52
CA LYS A 439 65.51 30.17 -3.96
C LYS A 439 66.18 31.25 -4.82
N GLU A 440 66.24 31.06 -6.15
CA GLU A 440 66.75 32.09 -7.08
C GLU A 440 65.95 33.39 -6.95
N ARG A 441 64.62 33.30 -6.81
CA ARG A 441 63.74 34.45 -6.57
C ARG A 441 64.07 35.16 -5.26
N GLN A 442 64.34 34.43 -4.17
CA GLN A 442 64.74 35.02 -2.88
C GLN A 442 66.11 35.70 -2.98
N ASP A 443 67.12 35.04 -3.56
CA ASP A 443 68.46 35.60 -3.78
C ASP A 443 68.40 36.87 -4.63
N ARG A 444 67.56 36.89 -5.69
CA ARG A 444 67.32 38.07 -6.51
C ARG A 444 66.67 39.21 -5.73
N GLN A 445 65.70 38.92 -4.84
CA GLN A 445 65.12 39.94 -3.96
C GLN A 445 66.15 40.53 -2.99
N PHE A 446 66.99 39.69 -2.39
CA PHE A 446 68.07 40.12 -1.50
C PHE A 446 69.11 40.98 -2.24
N ALA A 447 69.51 40.58 -3.45
CA ALA A 447 70.40 41.36 -4.30
C ALA A 447 69.82 42.73 -4.66
N LEU A 448 68.53 42.82 -4.99
CA LEU A 448 67.84 44.09 -5.27
C LEU A 448 67.77 45.00 -4.02
N GLN A 449 67.48 44.44 -2.84
CA GLN A 449 67.54 45.18 -1.57
C GLN A 449 68.95 45.70 -1.28
N LYS A 450 69.99 44.89 -1.55
CA LYS A 450 71.39 45.29 -1.37
C LYS A 450 71.79 46.41 -2.33
N VAL A 451 71.37 46.34 -3.59
CA VAL A 451 71.58 47.40 -4.59
C VAL A 451 70.90 48.70 -4.14
N SER A 452 69.65 48.65 -3.68
CA SER A 452 68.93 49.81 -3.14
C SER A 452 69.68 50.45 -1.96
N SER A 453 70.13 49.63 -0.99
CA SER A 453 70.92 50.10 0.16
C SER A 453 72.26 50.74 -0.26
N LEU A 454 72.92 50.21 -1.28
CA LEU A 454 74.16 50.80 -1.82
C LEU A 454 73.89 52.09 -2.59
N GLN A 455 72.78 52.19 -3.34
CA GLN A 455 72.35 53.41 -4.00
C GLN A 455 72.05 54.53 -2.98
N GLU A 456 71.38 54.22 -1.87
CA GLU A 456 71.20 55.16 -0.76
C GLU A 456 72.53 55.62 -0.15
N GLN A 457 73.50 54.71 0.05
CA GLN A 457 74.81 55.06 0.58
C GLN A 457 75.59 55.98 -0.38
N ILE A 458 75.57 55.68 -1.68
CA ILE A 458 76.15 56.54 -2.72
C ILE A 458 75.50 57.93 -2.68
N TYR A 459 74.17 58.01 -2.61
CA TYR A 459 73.45 59.28 -2.52
C TYR A 459 73.82 60.09 -1.26
N ARG A 460 73.94 59.43 -0.10
CA ARG A 460 74.42 60.08 1.14
C ARG A 460 75.86 60.62 1.00
N LEU A 461 76.76 59.84 0.42
CA LEU A 461 78.15 60.23 0.17
C LEU A 461 78.28 61.35 -0.87
N GLN A 462 77.43 61.36 -1.89
CA GLN A 462 77.33 62.45 -2.87
C GLN A 462 76.89 63.75 -2.19
N ASN A 463 75.81 63.73 -1.42
CA ASN A 463 75.34 64.89 -0.65
C ASN A 463 76.41 65.42 0.34
N GLN A 464 77.16 64.52 0.98
CA GLN A 464 78.28 64.91 1.85
C GLN A 464 79.43 65.56 1.06
N ASN A 465 79.82 65.01 -0.09
CA ASN A 465 80.83 65.61 -0.96
C ASN A 465 80.40 66.98 -1.50
N GLU A 466 79.15 67.13 -1.93
CA GLU A 466 78.60 68.43 -2.37
C GLU A 466 78.57 69.46 -1.24
N HIS A 467 78.33 69.04 0.00
CA HIS A 467 78.38 69.92 1.16
C HIS A 467 79.83 70.37 1.46
N LEU A 468 80.79 69.45 1.41
CA LEU A 468 82.22 69.76 1.56
C LEU A 468 82.74 70.66 0.43
N GLN A 469 82.34 70.42 -0.82
CA GLN A 469 82.66 71.28 -1.96
C GLN A 469 82.11 72.70 -1.77
N ARG A 470 80.87 72.84 -1.28
CA ARG A 470 80.30 74.16 -0.95
C ARG A 470 81.07 74.89 0.15
N ILE A 471 81.53 74.18 1.18
CA ILE A 471 82.40 74.76 2.23
C ILE A 471 83.72 75.25 1.61
N LEU A 472 84.40 74.41 0.82
CA LEU A 472 85.67 74.75 0.18
C LEU A 472 85.55 75.95 -0.77
N GLN A 473 84.48 76.01 -1.56
CA GLN A 473 84.19 77.15 -2.45
C GLN A 473 83.83 78.43 -1.66
N GLY A 474 83.11 78.30 -0.54
CA GLY A 474 82.80 79.42 0.35
C GLY A 474 84.02 80.05 1.04
N HIS A 475 85.16 79.36 1.07
CA HIS A 475 86.42 79.88 1.60
C HIS A 475 87.35 80.51 0.53
N SER A 476 86.89 80.72 -0.71
CA SER A 476 87.66 81.50 -1.69
C SER A 476 87.67 83.00 -1.31
N LEU A 477 88.85 83.51 -0.95
CA LEU A 477 89.08 84.91 -0.62
C LEU A 477 88.78 85.85 -1.81
N PRO A 478 88.16 87.03 -1.60
CA PRO A 478 87.97 88.03 -2.64
C PRO A 478 89.26 88.83 -2.85
N ASN A 479 90.14 88.34 -3.73
CA ASN A 479 91.33 89.03 -4.25
C ASN A 479 91.84 88.28 -5.50
N ARG A 480 92.42 88.91 -6.53
CA ARG A 480 92.41 90.31 -6.99
C ARG A 480 93.05 90.32 -8.39
N THR A 481 92.54 91.13 -9.32
CA THR A 481 93.27 91.75 -10.46
C THR A 481 94.25 90.95 -11.35
N ASN A 482 93.93 90.94 -12.64
CA ASN A 482 94.78 91.38 -13.76
C ASN A 482 96.21 90.78 -13.95
N ALA A 483 96.32 89.87 -14.92
CA ALA A 483 97.33 89.84 -15.98
C ALA A 483 96.79 88.88 -17.06
N GLN A 484 96.18 89.36 -18.15
CA GLN A 484 96.81 89.91 -19.36
C GLN A 484 97.76 88.91 -20.06
N GLU A 485 97.23 88.36 -21.16
CA GLU A 485 97.91 87.99 -22.42
C GLU A 485 99.30 87.34 -22.35
N HIS A 486 99.40 86.09 -22.80
CA HIS A 486 100.12 85.76 -24.04
C HIS A 486 99.66 84.39 -24.56
N GLY A 487 99.33 84.32 -25.85
CA GLY A 487 98.92 83.07 -26.50
C GLY A 487 100.12 82.22 -26.91
N LEU A 488 99.96 80.91 -26.81
CA LEU A 488 100.70 79.92 -27.60
C LEU A 488 99.72 78.85 -28.06
N ASP A 489 99.40 78.87 -29.36
CA ASP A 489 98.77 77.73 -30.02
C ASP A 489 99.72 76.53 -29.97
N PHE A 490 99.32 75.46 -29.28
CA PHE A 490 99.96 74.15 -29.43
C PHE A 490 98.90 73.05 -29.54
N ASN A 491 99.10 72.20 -30.54
CA ASN A 491 98.16 71.17 -30.98
C ASN A 491 97.91 70.07 -29.93
N ASN A 492 96.83 69.32 -30.18
CA ASN A 492 96.51 67.97 -29.69
C ASN A 492 96.13 67.83 -28.20
N LEU A 493 94.85 67.48 -27.97
CA LEU A 493 94.43 66.15 -27.49
C LEU A 493 92.94 66.19 -27.10
N GLN A 494 92.05 65.66 -27.96
CA GLN A 494 90.65 65.46 -27.58
C GLN A 494 90.55 64.27 -26.60
N PRO A 495 89.89 64.40 -25.42
CA PRO A 495 89.97 63.35 -24.40
C PRO A 495 89.21 62.07 -24.78
N ARG A 496 89.87 60.92 -24.61
CA ARG A 496 89.23 59.61 -24.54
C ARG A 496 88.35 59.52 -23.28
N GLY A 497 87.28 58.73 -23.34
CA GLY A 497 86.84 57.96 -22.17
C GLY A 497 85.56 58.39 -21.45
N SER A 498 84.53 58.88 -22.14
CA SER A 498 83.18 58.85 -21.56
C SER A 498 82.61 57.43 -21.66
N LEU A 499 82.90 56.60 -20.65
CA LEU A 499 82.27 55.27 -20.49
C LEU A 499 80.83 55.44 -20.02
N ARG A 500 79.95 55.77 -20.97
CA ARG A 500 78.51 55.70 -20.80
C ARG A 500 78.12 54.22 -20.75
N MET A 501 78.10 53.63 -19.56
CA MET A 501 77.54 52.30 -19.31
C MET A 501 76.01 52.38 -19.47
N ASN A 502 75.55 52.36 -20.72
CA ASN A 502 74.17 52.02 -21.04
C ASN A 502 73.94 50.57 -20.58
N LEU A 503 73.30 50.37 -19.43
CA LEU A 503 72.56 49.12 -19.20
C LEU A 503 71.32 49.13 -20.09
N GLU A 504 71.52 48.85 -21.37
CA GLU A 504 70.46 48.32 -22.22
C GLU A 504 70.16 46.89 -21.73
N TYR A 505 69.18 46.81 -20.84
CA TYR A 505 68.56 45.56 -20.41
C TYR A 505 67.80 44.97 -21.60
N ASP A 506 68.52 44.22 -22.44
CA ASP A 506 67.91 43.41 -23.50
C ASP A 506 67.04 42.33 -22.85
N GLY A 507 65.73 42.54 -22.91
CA GLY A 507 64.71 41.63 -22.41
C GLY A 507 64.49 40.38 -23.26
N SER A 508 65.51 39.93 -24.01
CA SER A 508 65.47 38.71 -24.84
C SER A 508 65.49 37.43 -24.01
N TYR A 509 64.37 37.14 -23.34
CA TYR A 509 64.09 35.78 -22.85
C TYR A 509 64.04 34.80 -24.03
N PRO A 510 64.86 33.73 -24.06
CA PRO A 510 64.74 32.70 -25.08
C PRO A 510 63.49 31.86 -24.81
N ARG A 511 62.36 32.22 -25.45
CA ARG A 511 61.18 31.34 -25.54
C ARG A 511 61.48 30.15 -26.46
N HIS A 512 62.28 29.19 -25.98
CA HIS A 512 62.32 27.85 -26.54
C HIS A 512 60.99 27.15 -26.27
N ARG A 513 60.04 27.33 -27.19
CA ARG A 513 58.83 26.52 -27.29
C ARG A 513 59.19 25.29 -28.15
N PRO A 514 59.21 24.06 -27.62
CA PRO A 514 59.41 22.87 -28.45
C PRO A 514 58.22 22.73 -29.40
N ARG A 515 58.42 23.06 -30.68
CA ARG A 515 57.37 23.02 -31.70
C ARG A 515 57.27 21.61 -32.27
N LEU A 516 56.85 20.65 -31.45
CA LEU A 516 56.62 19.25 -31.85
C LEU A 516 55.71 19.18 -33.09
N HIS A 517 56.30 18.97 -34.26
CA HIS A 517 55.60 18.66 -35.49
C HIS A 517 55.36 17.15 -35.57
N GLY A 518 54.47 16.64 -34.72
CA GLY A 518 53.91 15.30 -34.86
C GLY A 518 52.78 15.30 -35.89
N LYS A 519 53.10 15.39 -37.18
CA LYS A 519 52.14 15.06 -38.25
C LYS A 519 52.06 13.53 -38.37
N HIS A 520 51.27 12.89 -37.52
CA HIS A 520 50.77 11.54 -37.80
C HIS A 520 49.42 11.66 -38.51
N ASP A 521 49.48 11.47 -39.82
CA ASP A 521 48.32 11.44 -40.70
C ASP A 521 47.73 10.02 -40.67
N TRP A 522 46.72 9.80 -39.84
CA TRP A 522 46.02 8.51 -39.73
C TRP A 522 44.91 8.33 -40.78
N SER A 523 45.08 8.95 -41.95
CA SER A 523 44.14 8.90 -43.07
C SER A 523 44.58 7.85 -44.13
N THR A 524 44.75 6.59 -43.72
CA THR A 524 44.86 5.47 -44.65
C THR A 524 43.56 4.65 -44.57
N PRO A 525 42.81 4.47 -45.67
CA PRO A 525 41.62 3.61 -45.66
C PRO A 525 42.02 2.15 -45.38
N MET A 526 41.24 1.41 -44.61
CA MET A 526 41.35 -0.05 -44.63
C MET A 526 41.00 -0.54 -46.05
N PRO A 527 41.77 -1.48 -46.62
CA PRO A 527 41.35 -2.17 -47.83
C PRO A 527 40.22 -3.14 -47.50
N ASP A 528 39.19 -3.17 -48.35
CA ASP A 528 38.12 -4.16 -48.29
C ASP A 528 38.71 -5.58 -48.36
N PHE A 529 38.36 -6.43 -47.40
CA PHE A 529 38.53 -7.88 -47.52
C PHE A 529 37.22 -8.49 -48.01
N PRO A 530 37.26 -9.41 -48.98
CA PRO A 530 36.08 -9.86 -49.70
C PRO A 530 35.22 -10.81 -48.87
N ASP A 531 33.95 -10.90 -49.27
CA ASP A 531 33.02 -11.93 -48.84
C ASP A 531 33.65 -13.33 -48.97
N SER A 532 33.46 -14.15 -47.94
CA SER A 532 33.69 -15.60 -48.03
C SER A 532 32.38 -16.31 -47.75
N ASP A 533 31.72 -16.72 -48.83
CA ASP A 533 30.69 -17.75 -48.81
C ASP A 533 31.23 -19.08 -48.25
N GLY A 534 30.32 -19.95 -47.81
CA GLY A 534 30.62 -21.24 -47.17
C GLY A 534 29.61 -21.56 -46.08
N GLU A 535 28.34 -21.80 -46.41
CA GLU A 535 27.82 -23.14 -46.77
C GLU A 535 28.22 -24.27 -45.81
N THR A 536 27.18 -24.86 -45.19
CA THR A 536 27.04 -26.26 -44.75
C THR A 536 28.13 -26.87 -43.83
N HIS A 537 27.70 -27.34 -42.65
CA HIS A 537 27.34 -28.76 -42.54
C HIS A 537 26.47 -29.05 -41.32
N GLN A 538 25.38 -29.78 -41.58
CA GLN A 538 24.51 -30.43 -40.60
C GLN A 538 25.00 -31.87 -40.46
N GLU A 539 25.39 -32.32 -39.28
CA GLU A 539 25.50 -33.76 -39.01
C GLU A 539 25.31 -34.09 -37.52
N ASN A 540 24.51 -35.13 -37.26
CA ASN A 540 24.31 -35.71 -35.94
C ASN A 540 25.50 -36.62 -35.61
N HIS A 541 25.84 -36.78 -34.32
CA HIS A 541 26.17 -38.12 -33.82
C HIS A 541 25.97 -38.22 -32.31
N GLU A 542 25.27 -39.28 -31.89
CA GLU A 542 25.08 -39.65 -30.49
C GLU A 542 26.30 -40.40 -29.90
N ALA A 543 26.32 -40.45 -28.56
CA ALA A 543 26.66 -41.63 -27.75
C ALA A 543 28.03 -41.72 -27.02
N VAL A 544 27.92 -41.83 -25.67
CA VAL A 544 28.69 -42.72 -24.76
C VAL A 544 30.13 -42.31 -24.34
N LYS A 545 30.29 -41.79 -23.11
CA LYS A 545 30.73 -42.59 -21.91
C LYS A 545 30.82 -41.81 -20.58
N ALA A 546 30.11 -42.36 -19.57
CA ALA A 546 30.38 -42.45 -18.11
C ALA A 546 30.95 -41.27 -17.27
N PRO A 547 30.39 -40.99 -16.07
CA PRO A 547 30.91 -40.03 -15.09
C PRO A 547 31.87 -40.67 -14.05
N ILE A 548 32.65 -39.83 -13.36
CA ILE A 548 33.48 -40.25 -12.21
C ILE A 548 32.68 -40.07 -10.91
N SER A 549 32.54 -41.16 -10.16
CA SER A 549 31.95 -41.21 -8.81
C SER A 549 33.03 -41.37 -7.75
N LEU A 550 32.85 -40.79 -6.56
CA LEU A 550 33.48 -41.19 -5.28
C LEU A 550 32.57 -40.72 -4.11
N PRO A 551 32.61 -41.34 -2.91
CA PRO A 551 31.53 -42.26 -2.60
C PRO A 551 30.78 -41.96 -1.28
N ALA A 552 29.62 -42.59 -1.13
CA ALA A 552 28.90 -42.73 0.13
C ALA A 552 28.95 -44.18 0.63
N ALA A 553 28.99 -44.36 1.95
CA ALA A 553 28.64 -45.58 2.66
C ALA A 553 27.92 -45.14 3.95
N ALA A 554 26.59 -45.26 3.97
CA ALA A 554 25.84 -46.31 4.66
C ALA A 554 25.69 -46.00 6.18
N SER A 555 24.49 -45.70 6.70
CA SER A 555 23.36 -46.64 6.90
C SER A 555 23.78 -47.80 7.84
N GLU A 556 23.07 -48.15 8.93
CA GLU A 556 21.66 -47.90 9.25
C GLU A 556 21.35 -48.25 10.74
N LEU A 557 20.08 -48.12 11.14
CA LEU A 557 19.35 -48.91 12.17
C LEU A 557 19.33 -48.55 13.68
N ILE A 558 18.08 -48.38 14.13
CA ILE A 558 17.44 -48.85 15.40
C ILE A 558 17.39 -47.93 16.64
N ALA A 559 16.15 -47.81 17.11
CA ALA A 559 15.69 -47.06 18.29
C ALA A 559 16.15 -47.63 19.65
N ARG A 560 16.20 -46.75 20.66
CA ARG A 560 15.51 -46.94 21.97
C ARG A 560 15.58 -45.70 22.89
N SER A 561 14.59 -45.61 23.78
CA SER A 561 14.38 -44.55 24.79
C SER A 561 15.32 -44.67 26.02
N PRO A 562 15.37 -43.67 26.93
CA PRO A 562 16.56 -43.37 27.76
C PRO A 562 16.51 -43.81 29.24
N LYS A 563 17.57 -43.46 30.00
CA LYS A 563 17.82 -43.48 31.49
C LYS A 563 18.85 -44.52 31.97
N PRO A 564 19.42 -44.43 33.20
CA PRO A 564 19.46 -43.32 34.20
C PRO A 564 20.87 -43.08 34.84
N LYS A 565 20.91 -42.26 35.93
CA LYS A 565 21.96 -42.11 36.98
C LYS A 565 23.11 -41.15 36.62
N GLN A 566 23.67 -40.31 37.52
CA GLN A 566 23.61 -40.28 38.99
C GLN A 566 23.81 -38.84 39.55
N SER A 567 23.16 -38.51 40.68
CA SER A 567 23.52 -37.42 41.63
C SER A 567 24.49 -38.00 42.71
N PRO A 568 24.95 -37.32 43.81
CA PRO A 568 24.56 -36.04 44.44
C PRO A 568 25.84 -35.20 44.86
N PRO A 569 25.88 -34.24 45.84
CA PRO A 569 24.85 -33.79 46.78
C PRO A 569 24.65 -32.27 47.00
N SER A 570 23.56 -32.00 47.72
CA SER A 570 23.06 -30.71 48.21
C SER A 570 24.03 -29.95 49.12
N SER A 571 24.06 -28.62 49.05
CA SER A 571 23.23 -27.75 49.92
C SER A 571 23.77 -26.32 50.00
N MET A 572 22.95 -25.31 49.68
CA MET A 572 22.63 -24.21 50.59
C MET A 572 21.53 -23.31 50.02
N LEU A 573 20.75 -22.73 50.93
CA LEU A 573 19.73 -21.72 50.68
C LEU A 573 20.42 -20.40 50.30
N ILE A 574 19.86 -19.62 49.37
CA ILE A 574 19.82 -18.15 49.36
C ILE A 574 18.85 -17.67 48.26
N SER A 575 17.95 -16.77 48.68
CA SER A 575 17.14 -15.77 47.96
C SER A 575 16.78 -15.93 46.47
N GLU A 576 15.48 -15.91 46.21
CA GLU A 576 14.90 -15.45 44.94
C GLU A 576 15.13 -13.93 44.78
N GLU A 577 16.14 -13.53 44.01
CA GLU A 577 16.15 -12.20 43.38
C GLU A 577 15.79 -12.35 41.91
N SER A 578 14.64 -11.77 41.52
CA SER A 578 14.24 -11.73 40.12
C SER A 578 15.22 -10.87 39.35
N SER A 579 16.13 -11.50 38.60
CA SER A 579 16.98 -10.83 37.62
C SER A 579 16.10 -10.25 36.51
N LYS A 580 15.60 -9.03 36.72
CA LYS A 580 15.07 -8.20 35.65
C LYS A 580 16.21 -8.00 34.66
N HIS A 581 16.10 -8.62 33.49
CA HIS A 581 16.90 -8.19 32.34
C HIS A 581 16.41 -6.79 31.98
N GLU A 582 17.07 -5.77 32.52
CA GLU A 582 16.90 -4.40 32.08
C GLU A 582 17.39 -4.33 30.63
N ASN A 583 16.51 -3.91 29.72
CA ASN A 583 16.88 -3.75 28.32
C ASN A 583 17.74 -2.50 28.18
N PHE A 584 19.02 -2.70 27.88
CA PHE A 584 19.92 -1.59 27.55
C PHE A 584 19.84 -1.26 26.06
N LEU A 585 19.62 0.01 25.76
CA LEU A 585 19.71 0.58 24.42
C LEU A 585 21.15 1.05 24.19
N THR A 586 21.78 0.65 23.08
CA THR A 586 23.15 1.03 22.75
C THR A 586 23.20 2.11 21.66
N CYS A 587 24.13 3.05 21.79
CA CYS A 587 24.42 3.99 20.71
C CYS A 587 25.17 3.25 19.58
N PRO A 588 24.65 3.24 18.33
CA PRO A 588 25.23 2.45 17.24
C PRO A 588 26.59 2.96 16.73
N LYS A 589 27.05 4.13 17.19
CA LYS A 589 28.37 4.68 16.83
C LYS A 589 29.48 4.26 17.81
N CYS A 590 29.23 4.39 19.11
CA CYS A 590 30.25 4.21 20.15
C CYS A 590 29.97 3.02 21.11
N ASN A 591 28.88 2.28 20.89
CA ASN A 591 28.38 1.18 21.73
C ASN A 591 28.13 1.52 23.21
N LYS A 592 28.00 2.80 23.56
CA LYS A 592 27.63 3.22 24.92
C LYS A 592 26.19 2.79 25.25
N GLU A 593 26.04 2.12 26.38
CA GLU A 593 24.76 1.61 26.91
C GLU A 593 23.97 2.68 27.67
N PHE A 594 22.65 2.65 27.52
CA PHE A 594 21.65 3.49 28.19
C PHE A 594 20.49 2.61 28.65
N SER A 595 19.94 2.83 29.84
CA SER A 595 18.72 2.11 30.25
C SER A 595 17.50 2.56 29.44
N GLU A 596 16.47 1.72 29.34
CA GLU A 596 15.22 2.01 28.60
C GLU A 596 14.56 3.32 29.07
N GLU A 597 14.62 3.63 30.36
CA GLU A 597 14.13 4.91 30.95
C GLU A 597 14.92 6.15 30.51
N ARG A 598 16.13 5.99 29.96
CA ARG A 598 17.06 7.06 29.55
C ARG A 598 17.10 7.26 28.03
N GLN A 599 16.04 6.90 27.31
CA GLN A 599 15.93 7.09 25.86
C GLN A 599 16.24 8.53 25.40
N SER A 600 15.88 9.53 26.21
CA SER A 600 16.20 10.95 25.95
C SER A 600 17.70 11.28 26.07
N GLU A 601 18.43 10.63 26.98
CA GLU A 601 19.89 10.76 27.09
C GLU A 601 20.59 10.12 25.89
N LEU A 602 20.09 8.97 25.40
CA LEU A 602 20.59 8.32 24.19
C LEU A 602 20.43 9.22 22.95
N LEU A 603 19.28 9.87 22.77
CA LEU A 603 19.05 10.78 21.64
C LEU A 603 19.98 12.01 21.69
N ALA A 604 20.07 12.68 22.85
CA ALA A 604 21.00 13.80 23.04
C ALA A 604 22.47 13.38 22.86
N HIS A 605 22.80 12.13 23.20
CA HIS A 605 24.11 11.56 22.90
C HIS A 605 24.31 11.29 21.41
N MET A 606 23.32 10.77 20.68
CA MET A 606 23.43 10.54 19.23
C MET A 606 23.69 11.84 18.44
N ASP A 607 23.08 12.96 18.86
CA ASP A 607 23.31 14.29 18.27
C ASP A 607 24.74 14.82 18.49
N THR A 608 25.36 14.44 19.62
CA THR A 608 26.71 14.89 20.04
C THR A 608 27.81 13.86 19.80
N CYS A 609 27.48 12.62 19.44
CA CYS A 609 28.41 11.54 19.12
C CYS A 609 28.97 11.75 17.70
N TRP A 610 30.01 12.56 17.60
CA TRP A 610 30.77 12.84 16.38
C TRP A 610 32.19 12.28 16.57
N GLU A 611 32.56 11.36 15.67
CA GLU A 611 33.78 10.53 15.64
C GLU A 611 34.09 9.77 16.94
#